data_AF-A0A1M7PXK7-F1
#
_entry.id   AF-A0A1M7PXK7-F1
#
_cell.length_a   1.000
_cell.length_b   1.000
_cell.length_c   1.000
_cell.angle_alpha   90.00
_cell.angle_beta   90.00
_cell.angle_gamma   90.00
#
_symmetry.space_group_name_H-M   'P 1'
#
loop_
_entity.id
_entity.type
_entity.pdbx_description
1 polymer ?
#
loop_
_entity_poly.entity_id
_entity_poly.type
_entity_poly.pdbx_seq_one_letter_code
_entity_poly.pdbx_strand_id
1 'polypeptide(L)' 'MVDYGGKEYLVFEVAALKEQDQYGKNHTAYISKKEVAPKGEKLED' A
#
# COMPACT_ATOMS: atom_id res chain seq x y z
N MET A 1 2.89 1.33 -11.78
CA MET A 1 3.50 2.51 -11.15
C MET A 1 3.48 3.63 -12.19
N VAL A 2 3.33 4.88 -11.77
CA VAL A 2 3.21 6.06 -12.66
C VAL A 2 4.36 7.02 -12.35
N ASP A 3 5.08 7.46 -13.38
CA ASP A 3 6.08 8.52 -13.22
C ASP A 3 5.39 9.89 -13.13
N TYR A 4 5.72 10.63 -12.07
CA TYR A 4 5.29 12.01 -11.91
C TYR A 4 6.46 12.84 -11.39
N GLY A 5 6.98 13.73 -12.24
CA GLY A 5 8.13 14.57 -11.90
C GLY A 5 9.41 13.77 -11.64
N GLY A 6 9.62 12.65 -12.35
CA GLY A 6 10.80 11.79 -12.20
C GLY A 6 10.79 10.90 -10.95
N LYS A 7 9.62 10.73 -10.33
CA LYS A 7 9.40 9.83 -9.19
C LYS A 7 8.32 8.81 -9.54
N GLU A 8 8.53 7.56 -9.14
CA GLU A 8 7.57 6.47 -9.34
C GLU A 8 6.55 6.43 -8.20
N TYR A 9 5.26 6.39 -8.55
CA TYR A 9 4.16 6.30 -7.60
C TYR A 9 3.30 5.07 -7.86
N LEU A 10 2.81 4.47 -6.78
CA LEU A 10 1.70 3.51 -6.85
C LEU A 10 0.39 4.30 -6.87
N VAL A 11 -0.45 4.02 -7.87
CA VAL A 11 -1.78 4.60 -8.01
C VAL A 11 -2.79 3.48 -7.83
N PHE A 12 -3.78 3.71 -6.98
CA PHE A 12 -4.91 2.80 -6.76
C PHE A 12 -6.19 3.63 -6.71
N GLU A 13 -7.24 3.10 -7.31
CA GLU A 13 -8.59 3.64 -7.18
C GLU A 13 -9.18 3.17 -5.85
N VAL A 14 -9.78 4.09 -5.10
CA VAL A 14 -10.44 3.80 -3.83
C VAL A 14 -11.90 4.26 -3.88
N ALA A 15 -12.78 3.41 -3.38
CA ALA A 15 -14.18 3.78 -3.19
C ALA A 15 -14.30 4.79 -2.04
N ALA A 16 -15.23 5.73 -2.20
CA ALA A 16 -15.60 6.64 -1.13
C ALA A 16 -16.32 5.89 -0.01
N LEU A 17 -16.05 6.29 1.23
CA LEU A 17 -16.81 5.85 2.39
C LEU A 17 -18.19 6.52 2.39
N LYS A 18 -19.20 5.77 2.83
CA LYS A 18 -20.57 6.27 2.95
C LYS A 18 -20.70 7.37 4.01
N GLU A 19 -19.92 7.27 5.08
CA GLU A 19 -19.80 8.23 6.17
C GLU A 19 -18.32 8.41 6.48
N GLN A 20 -17.97 9.57 7.06
CA GLN A 20 -16.59 9.83 7.47
C GLN A 20 -16.14 8.82 8.52
N ASP A 21 -14.87 8.39 8.43
CA ASP A 21 -14.28 7.61 9.51
C ASP A 21 -14.10 8.46 10.78
N GLN A 22 -13.70 7.81 11.87
CA GLN A 22 -13.44 8.49 13.16
C GLN A 22 -12.34 9.56 13.10
N TYR A 23 -11.61 9.68 11.99
CA TYR A 23 -10.57 10.66 11.74
C TYR A 23 -10.98 11.70 10.67
N GLY A 24 -12.25 11.73 10.27
CA GLY A 24 -12.80 12.66 9.28
C GLY A 24 -12.40 12.35 7.84
N LYS A 25 -11.94 11.14 7.53
CA LYS A 25 -11.55 10.73 6.17
C LYS A 25 -12.74 10.17 5.39
N ASN A 26 -12.76 10.45 4.09
CA ASN A 26 -13.78 9.95 3.15
C ASN A 26 -13.28 8.77 2.30
N HIS A 27 -12.00 8.40 2.40
CA HIS A 27 -11.40 7.31 1.63
C HIS A 27 -10.38 6.59 2.50
N THR A 28 -10.34 5.26 2.41
CA THR A 28 -9.39 4.41 3.15
C THR A 28 -8.84 3.32 2.24
N ALA A 29 -7.52 3.17 2.21
CA ALA A 29 -6.82 2.09 1.52
C ALA A 29 -6.03 1.25 2.53
N TYR A 30 -6.13 -0.08 2.43
CA TYR A 30 -5.30 -1.00 3.20
C TYR A 30 -4.19 -1.54 2.30
N ILE A 31 -2.95 -1.22 2.64
CA ILE A 31 -1.78 -1.65 1.88
C ILE A 31 -0.99 -2.63 2.74
N SER A 32 -0.97 -3.90 2.35
CA SER A 32 -0.09 -4.91 2.92
C SER A 32 1.16 -5.03 2.08
N LYS A 33 2.33 -4.86 2.72
CA LYS A 33 3.62 -5.21 2.11
C LYS A 33 3.93 -6.64 2.52
N LYS A 34 4.16 -7.55 1.56
CA LYS A 34 4.78 -8.84 1.89
C LYS A 34 6.14 -8.54 2.52
N GLU A 35 6.37 -9.01 3.73
CA GLU A 35 7.71 -9.05 4.29
C GLU A 35 8.54 -9.95 3.38
N VAL A 36 9.56 -9.35 2.75
CA VAL A 36 10.56 -10.14 2.04
C VAL A 36 11.42 -10.70 3.14
N ALA A 37 11.40 -12.02 3.34
CA ALA A 37 12.34 -12.68 4.25
C ALA A 37 13.75 -12.14 3.94
N PRO A 38 14.55 -11.76 4.96
CA PRO A 38 15.89 -11.27 4.73
C PRO A 38 16.61 -12.28 3.83
N LYS A 39 17.16 -11.78 2.73
CA LYS A 39 17.78 -12.59 1.68
C LYS A 39 19.05 -13.22 2.27
N GLY A 40 18.94 -14.36 2.96
CA GLY A 40 20.07 -14.91 3.72
C GLY A 40 19.85 -16.16 4.56
N GLU A 41 18.64 -16.57 4.92
CA GLU A 41 18.46 -17.84 5.64
C GLU A 41 18.24 -18.99 4.66
N LYS A 42 19.27 -19.82 4.49
CA LYS A 42 19.10 -21.20 4.01
C LYS A 42 18.17 -21.90 4.99
N LEU A 43 16.97 -22.26 4.54
CA LEU A 43 16.27 -23.39 5.15
C LEU A 43 17.07 -24.64 4.77
N GLU A 44 17.70 -25.26 5.76
CA GLU A 44 18.14 -26.65 5.65
C GLU A 44 16.91 -27.56 5.77
N ASP A 45 16.95 -28.65 4.99
CA ASP A 45 15.88 -29.61 4.67
C ASP A 45 15.35 -30.40 5.89
#